data_AF-A0A9E5AMH4-F1
#
_entry.id   AF-A0A9E5AMH4-F1
#
_cell.length_a   1.000
_cell.length_b   1.000
_cell.length_c   1.000
_cell.angle_alpha   90.00
_cell.angle_beta   90.00
_cell.angle_gamma   90.00
#
_symmetry.space_group_name_H-M   'P 1'
#
loop_
_entity.id
_entity.type
_entity.pdbx_description
1 polymer ?
#
loop_
_entity_poly.entity_id
_entity_poly.type
_entity_poly.pdbx_seq_one_letter_code
_entity_poly.pdbx_strand_id
1 'polypeptide(L)'
;MALLRGIETTAIGKTKTVEVDYERGGYVDRQGHKVEIIDMSCYSCLHGYYLLAADPVDYCPHCGRREGTPWPTYEEARQWAQLHEWKYMKKLGLLPFGTRRFDGSWVLGFARTAQAIQSTGKFADVRCLLPGEG
;
A
#
# COMPACT_ATOMS: atom_id res chain seq x y z
N MET A 1 25.98 11.32 -23.54
CA MET A 1 25.14 10.27 -22.89
C MET A 1 24.11 10.98 -22.04
N ALA A 2 22.83 10.92 -22.41
CA ALA A 2 21.75 11.43 -21.57
C ALA A 2 21.57 10.44 -20.41
N LEU A 3 22.21 10.71 -19.27
CA LEU A 3 21.88 10.03 -18.03
C LEU A 3 20.47 10.50 -17.66
N LEU A 4 19.50 9.60 -17.69
CA LEU A 4 18.17 9.83 -17.12
C LEU A 4 18.37 10.40 -15.71
N ARG A 5 17.94 11.64 -15.53
CA ARG A 5 18.05 12.39 -14.28
C ARG A 5 16.67 12.95 -13.98
N GLY A 6 16.19 12.75 -12.76
CA GLY A 6 14.92 13.33 -12.29
C GLY A 6 13.67 12.49 -12.55
N ILE A 7 13.75 11.16 -12.58
CA ILE A 7 12.56 10.35 -12.30
C ILE A 7 12.35 10.39 -10.79
N GLU A 8 11.47 11.28 -10.35
CA GLU A 8 10.95 11.30 -8.99
C GLU A 8 9.93 10.16 -8.84
N THR A 9 10.23 9.22 -7.96
CA THR A 9 9.29 8.16 -7.59
C THR A 9 9.22 7.99 -6.08
N THR A 10 8.35 7.10 -5.61
CA THR A 10 8.17 6.83 -4.20
C THR A 10 8.29 5.33 -3.95
N ALA A 11 9.25 4.96 -3.11
CA ALA A 11 9.41 3.60 -2.62
C ALA A 11 8.63 3.45 -1.30
N ILE A 12 7.73 2.47 -1.26
CA ILE A 12 6.91 2.18 -0.09
C ILE A 12 7.56 1.08 0.76
N GLY A 13 7.51 1.25 2.08
CA GLY A 13 7.86 0.21 3.04
C GLY A 13 6.77 0.06 4.09
N LYS A 14 6.90 -0.96 4.95
CA LYS A 14 5.93 -1.18 6.03
C LYS A 14 5.95 -0.04 7.02
N THR A 15 7.13 0.41 7.42
CA THR A 15 7.29 1.39 8.51
C THR A 15 7.50 2.81 8.00
N LYS A 16 7.91 2.97 6.74
CA LYS A 16 8.18 4.27 6.16
C LYS A 16 8.00 4.30 4.64
N THR A 17 7.75 5.49 4.11
CA THR A 17 7.78 5.79 2.67
C THR A 17 8.93 6.76 2.36
N VAL A 18 9.68 6.52 1.28
CA VAL A 18 10.81 7.36 0.86
C VAL A 18 10.62 7.82 -0.59
N GLU A 19 10.74 9.13 -0.81
CA GLU A 19 10.83 9.68 -2.16
C GLU A 19 12.26 9.51 -2.68
N VAL A 20 12.39 9.00 -3.90
CA VAL A 20 13.68 8.65 -4.48
C VAL A 20 13.82 9.20 -5.89
N ASP A 21 15.05 9.52 -6.23
CA ASP A 21 15.48 10.01 -7.53
C ASP A 21 16.45 9.03 -8.17
N TYR A 22 16.33 8.81 -9.48
CA TYR A 22 17.34 8.04 -10.22
C TYR A 22 18.53 8.92 -10.61
N GLU A 23 19.69 8.64 -10.02
CA GLU A 23 20.95 9.32 -10.31
C GLU A 23 22.09 8.32 -10.51
N ARG A 24 22.91 8.55 -11.55
CA ARG A 24 24.18 7.82 -11.79
C ARG A 24 24.07 6.28 -11.75
N GLY A 25 22.94 5.73 -12.19
CA GLY A 25 22.73 4.28 -12.26
C GLY A 25 22.04 3.67 -11.04
N GLY A 26 21.63 4.46 -10.05
CA GLY A 26 20.92 3.98 -8.86
C GLY A 26 19.90 4.97 -8.32
N TYR A 27 19.15 4.53 -7.31
CA TYR A 27 18.18 5.38 -6.63
C TYR A 27 18.81 6.02 -5.40
N VAL A 28 18.55 7.31 -5.20
CA VAL A 28 18.98 8.08 -4.03
C VAL A 28 17.77 8.77 -3.38
N ASP A 29 17.83 9.03 -2.08
CA ASP A 29 16.85 9.88 -1.41
C ASP A 29 17.14 11.37 -1.65
N ARG A 30 16.27 12.25 -1.15
CA ARG A 30 16.45 13.71 -1.22
C ARG A 30 17.73 14.25 -0.54
N GLN A 31 18.37 13.45 0.31
CA GLN A 31 19.63 13.79 0.98
C GLN A 31 20.85 13.27 0.19
N GLY A 32 20.62 12.55 -0.91
CA GLY A 32 21.66 11.94 -1.74
C GLY A 32 22.14 10.58 -1.24
N HIS A 33 21.47 9.98 -0.25
CA HIS A 33 21.81 8.64 0.22
C HIS A 33 21.27 7.57 -0.72
N LYS A 34 22.05 6.54 -1.00
CA LYS A 34 21.61 5.42 -1.84
C LYS A 34 20.44 4.68 -1.19
N VAL A 35 19.41 4.40 -1.98
CA VAL A 35 18.24 3.62 -1.58
C VAL A 35 18.14 2.39 -2.48
N GLU A 36 18.02 1.22 -1.85
CA GLU A 36 17.78 -0.02 -2.57
C GLU A 36 16.27 -0.27 -2.67
N ILE A 37 15.80 -0.40 -3.91
CA ILE A 37 14.38 -0.60 -4.22
C ILE A 37 14.15 -1.88 -5.00
N ILE A 38 12.95 -2.45 -4.85
CA ILE A 38 12.46 -3.58 -5.62
C ILE A 38 11.33 -3.08 -6.50
N ASP A 39 11.40 -3.35 -7.81
CA ASP A 39 10.29 -3.11 -8.73
C ASP A 39 9.29 -4.28 -8.64
N MET A 40 8.05 -3.98 -8.30
CA MET A 40 6.98 -4.95 -8.12
C MET A 40 5.80 -4.62 -9.01
N SER A 41 5.17 -5.65 -9.55
CA SER A 41 3.92 -5.53 -10.31
C SER A 41 2.83 -6.37 -9.67
N CYS A 42 1.68 -5.77 -9.39
CA CYS A 42 0.56 -6.51 -8.83
C CYS A 42 -0.14 -7.33 -9.93
N TYR A 43 -0.14 -8.65 -9.84
CA TYR A 43 -0.83 -9.52 -10.80
C TYR A 43 -2.36 -9.33 -10.89
N SER A 44 -2.99 -8.59 -9.96
CA SER A 44 -4.45 -8.36 -9.98
C SER A 44 -4.89 -7.09 -10.66
N CYS A 45 -4.14 -6.00 -10.48
CA CYS A 45 -4.46 -4.73 -11.10
C CYS A 45 -3.42 -4.28 -12.12
N LEU A 46 -2.35 -5.06 -12.31
CA LEU A 46 -1.22 -4.82 -13.20
C LEU A 46 -0.47 -3.51 -12.92
N HIS A 47 -0.69 -2.91 -11.75
CA HIS A 47 0.00 -1.69 -11.34
C HIS A 47 1.43 -2.01 -10.89
N GLY A 48 2.40 -1.29 -11.45
CA GLY A 48 3.79 -1.29 -11.03
C GLY A 48 4.02 -0.33 -9.85
N TYR A 49 4.82 -0.72 -8.88
CA TYR A 49 5.16 0.08 -7.70
C TYR A 49 6.54 -0.31 -7.15
N TYR A 50 7.20 0.61 -6.47
CA TYR A 50 8.52 0.37 -5.90
C TYR A 50 8.43 0.10 -4.41
N LEU A 51 9.12 -0.95 -3.95
CA LEU A 51 9.27 -1.30 -2.55
C LEU A 51 10.65 -0.92 -2.03
N LEU A 52 10.74 -0.57 -0.75
CA LEU A 52 12.03 -0.53 -0.05
C LEU A 52 12.51 -1.97 0.18
N ALA A 53 13.69 -2.32 -0.35
CA ALA A 53 14.20 -3.69 -0.29
C ALA A 53 14.39 -4.21 1.15
N ALA A 54 14.80 -3.32 2.06
CA ALA A 54 15.01 -3.65 3.47
C ALA A 54 13.72 -3.68 4.32
N ASP A 55 12.60 -3.19 3.79
CA ASP A 55 11.32 -3.09 4.52
C ASP A 55 10.11 -3.34 3.59
N PRO A 56 10.03 -4.50 2.92
CA PRO A 56 9.03 -4.74 1.88
C PRO A 56 7.63 -4.90 2.48
N VAL A 57 6.63 -4.27 1.85
CA VAL A 57 5.21 -4.56 2.12
C VAL A 57 4.75 -5.83 1.42
N ASP A 58 3.72 -6.47 1.96
CA ASP A 58 3.09 -7.69 1.42
C ASP A 58 1.75 -7.42 0.70
N TYR A 59 1.45 -6.14 0.45
CA TYR A 59 0.22 -5.69 -0.19
C TYR A 59 0.48 -4.77 -1.39
N CYS A 60 -0.45 -4.77 -2.35
CA CYS A 60 -0.45 -3.82 -3.45
C CYS A 60 -1.04 -2.48 -3.00
N PRO A 61 -0.30 -1.37 -3.10
CA PRO A 61 -0.76 -0.06 -2.63
C PRO A 61 -1.93 0.51 -3.44
N HIS A 62 -2.14 0.01 -4.65
CA HIS A 62 -3.21 0.48 -5.54
C HIS A 62 -4.55 -0.21 -5.27
N CYS A 63 -4.57 -1.55 -5.19
CA CYS A 63 -5.82 -2.32 -5.08
C CYS A 63 -6.04 -3.01 -3.74
N GLY A 64 -5.05 -3.00 -2.83
CA GLY A 64 -5.17 -3.62 -1.51
C GLY A 64 -5.03 -5.13 -1.50
N ARG A 65 -4.76 -5.76 -2.65
CA ARG A 65 -4.47 -7.20 -2.66
C ARG A 65 -3.22 -7.46 -1.83
N ARG A 66 -3.39 -8.26 -0.77
CA ARG A 66 -2.31 -8.78 0.06
C ARG A 66 -1.99 -10.21 -0.32
N GLU A 67 -0.72 -10.56 -0.33
CA GLU A 67 -0.29 -11.96 -0.40
C GLU A 67 -0.42 -12.60 0.98
N GLY A 68 -1.13 -13.73 1.08
CA GLY A 68 -1.34 -14.46 2.33
C GLY A 68 -2.82 -14.71 2.67
N THR A 69 -3.05 -15.35 3.81
CA THR A 69 -4.39 -15.77 4.26
C THR A 69 -5.25 -14.55 4.62
N PRO A 70 -6.53 -14.52 4.25
CA PRO A 70 -7.51 -13.58 4.81
C PRO A 70 -7.51 -13.62 6.35
N TRP A 71 -7.85 -12.51 7.01
CA TRP A 71 -7.96 -12.50 8.46
C TRP A 71 -9.28 -13.15 8.92
N PRO A 72 -9.26 -14.01 9.95
CA PRO A 72 -10.47 -14.54 10.57
C PRO A 72 -11.32 -13.46 11.24
N THR A 73 -10.69 -12.43 11.80
CA THR A 73 -11.35 -11.38 12.58
C THR A 73 -10.99 -9.98 12.10
N TYR A 74 -11.85 -9.00 12.40
CA TYR A 74 -11.58 -7.60 12.12
C TYR A 74 -10.42 -7.06 12.96
N GLU A 75 -10.32 -7.53 14.20
CA GLU A 75 -9.29 -7.13 15.16
C GLU A 75 -7.89 -7.49 14.66
N GLU A 76 -7.72 -8.68 14.07
CA GLU A 76 -6.46 -9.07 13.43
C GLU A 76 -6.12 -8.18 12.22
N ALA A 77 -7.12 -7.85 11.39
CA ALA A 77 -6.93 -6.94 10.26
C ALA A 77 -6.48 -5.55 10.75
N ARG A 78 -7.11 -5.05 11.81
CA ARG A 78 -6.81 -3.76 12.42
C ARG A 78 -5.43 -3.74 13.08
N GLN A 79 -5.07 -4.77 13.84
CA GLN A 79 -3.74 -4.89 14.45
C GLN A 79 -2.65 -4.92 13.39
N TRP A 80 -2.82 -5.72 12.33
CA TRP A 80 -1.89 -5.72 11.21
C TRP A 80 -1.77 -4.34 10.56
N ALA A 81 -2.89 -3.63 10.38
CA ALA A 81 -2.88 -2.32 9.75
C ALA A 81 -2.16 -1.24 10.58
N GLN A 82 -2.14 -1.36 11.90
CA GLN A 82 -1.42 -0.45 12.79
C GLN A 82 0.09 -0.59 12.71
N LEU A 83 0.60 -1.73 12.19
CA LEU A 83 2.03 -1.95 11.98
C LEU A 83 2.56 -1.29 10.69
N HIS A 84 1.66 -0.69 9.89
CA HIS A 84 1.99 -0.13 8.59
C HIS A 84 1.85 1.39 8.56
N GLU A 85 2.75 2.04 7.83
CA GLU A 85 2.69 3.45 7.47
C GLU A 85 1.82 3.61 6.22
N TRP A 86 0.87 4.55 6.29
CA TRP A 86 -0.13 4.77 5.25
C TRP A 86 0.09 6.05 4.45
N LYS A 87 1.26 6.70 4.57
CA LYS A 87 1.51 8.03 4.00
C LYS A 87 1.34 8.04 2.49
N TYR A 88 1.84 7.00 1.81
CA TYR A 88 1.67 6.87 0.36
C TYR A 88 0.20 6.77 -0.05
N MET A 89 -0.60 5.92 0.62
CA MET A 89 -2.04 5.80 0.30
C MET A 89 -2.76 7.12 0.57
N LYS A 90 -2.44 7.79 1.68
CA LYS A 90 -3.00 9.11 2.01
C LYS A 90 -2.64 10.16 0.94
N LYS A 91 -1.43 10.12 0.37
CA LYS A 91 -1.03 10.98 -0.77
C LYS A 91 -1.88 10.72 -2.03
N LEU A 92 -2.36 9.49 -2.22
CA LEU A 92 -3.30 9.12 -3.29
C LEU A 92 -4.78 9.40 -2.94
N GLY A 93 -5.06 9.91 -1.74
CA GLY A 93 -6.42 10.12 -1.23
C GLY A 93 -7.14 8.81 -0.89
N LEU A 94 -6.40 7.73 -0.64
CA LEU A 94 -6.92 6.42 -0.30
C LEU A 94 -6.73 6.11 1.19
N LEU A 95 -7.70 5.43 1.78
CA LEU A 95 -7.68 4.95 3.16
C LEU A 95 -7.78 3.41 3.21
N PRO A 96 -7.11 2.76 4.18
CA PRO A 96 -7.21 1.32 4.38
C PRO A 96 -8.52 0.94 5.09
N PHE A 97 -9.23 -0.02 4.52
CA PHE A 97 -10.43 -0.62 5.08
C PHE A 97 -10.27 -2.13 5.23
N GLY A 98 -10.84 -2.66 6.30
CA GLY A 98 -11.11 -4.08 6.46
C GLY A 98 -12.44 -4.35 5.76
N THR A 99 -12.43 -5.28 4.82
CA THR A 99 -13.60 -5.65 4.03
C THR A 99 -13.93 -7.11 4.30
N ARG A 100 -15.14 -7.37 4.80
CA ARG A 100 -15.58 -8.73 5.14
C ARG A 100 -16.26 -9.35 3.93
N ARG A 101 -15.75 -10.51 3.51
CA ARG A 101 -16.37 -11.36 2.49
C ARG A 101 -17.60 -12.07 3.05
N PHE A 102 -18.44 -12.62 2.18
CA PHE A 102 -19.64 -13.37 2.57
C PHE A 102 -19.31 -14.69 3.30
N ASP A 103 -18.10 -15.22 3.14
CA ASP A 103 -17.59 -16.37 3.91
C ASP A 103 -17.13 -16.00 5.34
N GLY A 104 -17.26 -14.73 5.73
CA GLY A 104 -16.87 -14.23 7.05
C GLY A 104 -15.42 -13.77 7.16
N SER A 105 -14.57 -14.08 6.17
CA SER A 105 -13.16 -13.67 6.18
C SER A 105 -12.97 -12.19 5.86
N TRP A 106 -11.93 -11.59 6.43
CA TRP A 106 -11.58 -10.19 6.24
C TRP A 106 -10.39 -10.05 5.29
N VAL A 107 -10.48 -9.09 4.38
CA VAL A 107 -9.38 -8.72 3.46
C VAL A 107 -9.20 -7.22 3.40
N LEU A 108 -8.04 -6.79 2.91
CA LEU A 108 -7.69 -5.38 2.79
C LEU A 108 -8.38 -4.78 1.56
N GLY A 109 -8.91 -3.58 1.71
CA GLY A 109 -9.42 -2.75 0.63
C GLY A 109 -8.90 -1.33 0.76
N PHE A 110 -8.71 -0.66 -0.37
CA PHE A 110 -8.40 0.77 -0.42
C PHE A 110 -9.49 1.53 -1.16
N ALA A 111 -9.94 2.63 -0.58
CA ALA A 111 -10.88 3.55 -1.21
C ALA A 111 -10.80 4.92 -0.57
N ARG A 112 -11.48 5.90 -1.18
CA ARG A 112 -11.63 7.25 -0.59
C ARG A 112 -12.58 7.24 0.62
N THR A 113 -13.59 6.38 0.60
CA THR A 113 -14.61 6.25 1.66
C THR A 113 -15.06 4.79 1.80
N ALA A 114 -15.59 4.41 2.96
CA ALA A 114 -16.17 3.08 3.18
C ALA A 114 -17.32 2.80 2.20
N GLN A 115 -18.15 3.82 1.94
CA GLN A 115 -19.30 3.72 1.05
C GLN A 115 -18.89 3.38 -0.40
N ALA A 116 -17.74 3.86 -0.87
CA ALA A 116 -17.24 3.54 -2.20
C ALA A 116 -16.91 2.05 -2.37
N ILE A 117 -16.56 1.35 -1.29
CA ILE A 117 -16.37 -0.11 -1.30
C ILE A 117 -17.73 -0.81 -1.19
N GLN A 118 -18.58 -0.37 -0.26
CA GLN A 118 -19.89 -0.96 -0.02
C GLN A 118 -20.77 -0.94 -1.27
N SER A 119 -20.74 0.15 -2.05
CA SER A 119 -21.53 0.30 -3.27
C SER A 119 -21.20 -0.73 -4.37
N THR A 120 -20.05 -1.41 -4.27
CA THR A 120 -19.70 -2.49 -5.21
C THR A 120 -20.53 -3.76 -5.02
N GLY A 121 -21.19 -3.92 -3.86
CA GLY A 121 -21.97 -5.11 -3.53
C GLY A 121 -21.15 -6.39 -3.33
N LYS A 122 -19.80 -6.30 -3.35
CA LYS A 122 -18.89 -7.47 -3.28
C LYS A 122 -18.62 -7.95 -1.86
N PHE A 123 -18.95 -7.14 -0.85
CA PHE A 123 -18.57 -7.35 0.54
C PHE A 123 -19.78 -7.26 1.46
N ALA A 124 -19.77 -8.07 2.51
CA ALA A 124 -20.82 -8.13 3.53
C ALA A 124 -20.67 -7.03 4.60
N ASP A 125 -19.46 -6.53 4.83
CA ASP A 125 -19.18 -5.45 5.77
C ASP A 125 -17.90 -4.70 5.37
N VAL A 126 -17.78 -3.43 5.75
CA VAL A 126 -16.61 -2.58 5.49
C VAL A 126 -16.37 -1.69 6.70
N ARG A 127 -15.15 -1.71 7.24
CA ARG A 127 -14.77 -0.96 8.45
C ARG A 127 -13.41 -0.29 8.28
N CYS A 128 -13.28 0.95 8.73
CA CYS A 128 -12.03 1.71 8.63
C CYS A 128 -10.96 1.13 9.57
N LEU A 129 -9.77 0.84 9.06
CA LEU A 129 -8.69 0.24 9.86
C LEU A 129 -7.92 1.28 10.69
N LEU A 130 -8.08 2.57 10.39
CA LEU A 130 -7.43 3.66 11.11
C LEU A 130 -8.35 4.21 12.20
N PRO A 131 -7.83 4.45 13.42
CA PRO A 131 -8.60 5.11 14.47
C PRO A 131 -8.92 6.56 14.08
N GLY A 132 -10.20 6.97 14.18
CA GLY A 132 -10.60 8.38 14.12
C GLY A 132 -10.93 8.97 12.74
N GLU A 133 -10.88 8.19 11.67
CA GLU A 133 -11.26 8.62 10.30
C GLU A 133 -12.51 7.85 9.82
N GLY A 134 -13.63 8.07 10.51
CA GLY A 134 -14.95 7.49 10.21
C GLY A 134 -15.88 8.50 9.58
#